data_AF-A0A1A8F574-F1
#
_entry.id   AF-A0A1A8F574-F1
#
_cell.length_a   1.000
_cell.length_b   1.000
_cell.length_c   1.000
_cell.angle_alpha   90.00
_cell.angle_beta   90.00
_cell.angle_gamma   90.00
#
_symmetry.space_group_name_H-M   'P 1'
#
loop_
_entity.id
_entity.type
_entity.pdbx_description
1 polymer ?
#
loop_
_entity_poly.entity_id
_entity_poly.type
_entity_poly.pdbx_seq_one_letter_code
_entity_poly.pdbx_strand_id
1 'polypeptide(L)'
;QPSEGPSEMDVVLDMSKNDRSGSDVITPASRWSPQVDAHPSMEPIAEENIEMPEAETDVASSYSLSWISSILQRLEVVTFDSVLPPEADRSTAAQTLYKLLEMLSAHQLTAHQTDPYGDIIIRLAAPRVD
;
A
#
# COMPACT_ATOMS: atom_id res chain seq x y z
N GLN A 1 -31.55 9.30 38.97
CA GLN A 1 -31.22 8.05 39.68
C GLN A 1 -30.40 7.19 38.74
N PRO A 2 -29.06 7.16 38.86
CA PRO A 2 -28.24 6.18 38.18
C PRO A 2 -28.16 4.92 39.05
N SER A 3 -28.52 3.75 38.51
CA SER A 3 -28.31 2.47 39.19
C SER A 3 -27.05 1.85 38.64
N GLU A 4 -26.06 1.71 39.51
CA GLU A 4 -24.87 0.91 39.32
C GLU A 4 -25.26 -0.57 39.07
N GLY A 5 -24.55 -1.22 38.15
CA GLY A 5 -24.52 -2.67 38.00
C GLY A 5 -23.05 -3.10 38.04
N PRO A 6 -22.65 -4.01 38.94
CA PRO A 6 -21.25 -4.22 39.30
C PRO A 6 -20.47 -5.13 38.34
N SER A 7 -19.16 -4.94 38.45
CA SER A 7 -18.03 -5.64 37.86
C SER A 7 -17.99 -7.16 38.14
N GLU A 8 -17.28 -7.86 37.25
CA GLU A 8 -16.57 -9.14 37.46
C GLU A 8 -17.38 -10.38 37.85
N MET A 9 -17.47 -11.32 36.90
CA MET A 9 -17.48 -12.74 37.23
C MET A 9 -16.34 -13.43 36.49
N ASP A 10 -15.27 -13.57 37.26
CA ASP A 10 -14.10 -14.43 37.11
C ASP A 10 -14.51 -15.85 36.67
N VAL A 11 -14.07 -16.26 35.48
CA VAL A 11 -14.25 -17.63 35.01
C VAL A 11 -13.13 -18.47 35.60
N VAL A 12 -13.38 -19.00 36.79
CA VAL A 12 -12.54 -20.00 37.47
C VAL A 12 -12.37 -21.24 36.57
N LEU A 13 -11.17 -21.41 36.00
CA LEU A 13 -10.77 -22.65 35.32
C LEU A 13 -10.58 -23.75 36.38
N ASP A 14 -11.58 -24.62 36.51
CA ASP A 14 -11.48 -25.87 37.25
C ASP A 14 -10.52 -26.83 36.51
N MET A 15 -9.25 -26.83 36.91
CA MET A 15 -8.29 -27.84 36.48
C MET A 15 -8.28 -28.98 37.50
N SER A 16 -9.30 -29.84 37.38
CA SER A 16 -9.34 -31.10 38.12
C SER A 16 -8.17 -31.98 37.68
N LYS A 17 -7.22 -32.09 38.61
CA LYS A 17 -6.00 -32.90 38.51
C LYS A 17 -6.38 -34.38 38.54
N ASN A 18 -6.22 -35.07 37.41
CA ASN A 18 -5.90 -36.49 37.45
C ASN A 18 -4.62 -36.77 36.67
N ASP A 19 -3.70 -37.37 37.40
CA ASP A 19 -2.36 -37.75 36.99
C ASP A 19 -2.37 -39.08 36.24
N ARG A 20 -1.44 -39.19 35.29
CA ARG A 20 -0.94 -40.39 34.56
C ARG A 20 -1.52 -40.73 33.18
N SER A 21 -0.54 -40.81 32.28
CA SER A 21 -0.44 -41.63 31.08
C SER A 21 -1.05 -41.05 29.81
N GLY A 22 -0.16 -40.47 29.00
CA GLY A 22 -0.44 -40.09 27.62
C GLY A 22 0.34 -38.84 27.25
N SER A 23 1.67 -38.91 27.22
CA SER A 23 2.43 -37.97 26.41
C SER A 23 2.15 -38.30 24.93
N ASP A 24 0.95 -38.01 24.46
CA ASP A 24 0.73 -37.89 23.02
C ASP A 24 1.40 -36.60 22.61
N VAL A 25 2.70 -36.73 22.35
CA VAL A 25 3.41 -35.84 21.44
C VAL A 25 2.52 -35.74 20.20
N ILE A 26 1.83 -34.61 20.05
CA ILE A 26 1.07 -34.30 18.84
C ILE A 26 2.11 -34.18 17.73
N THR A 27 2.47 -35.32 17.14
CA THR A 27 3.27 -35.34 15.93
C THR A 27 2.37 -34.91 14.78
N PRO A 28 2.84 -34.06 13.86
CA PRO A 28 2.04 -33.55 12.74
C PRO A 28 1.41 -34.64 11.86
N ALA A 29 1.87 -35.88 11.98
CA ALA A 29 1.40 -37.06 11.25
C ALA A 29 -0.07 -37.40 11.51
N SER A 30 -0.64 -37.04 12.67
CA SER A 30 -2.04 -37.30 13.01
C SER A 30 -3.04 -36.34 12.34
N ARG A 31 -2.57 -35.30 11.65
CA ARG A 31 -3.44 -34.22 11.13
C ARG A 31 -3.82 -34.37 9.66
N TRP A 32 -3.43 -35.48 9.03
CA TRP A 32 -3.53 -35.66 7.59
C TRP A 32 -4.83 -36.40 7.26
N SER A 33 -5.65 -35.84 6.38
CA SER A 33 -6.80 -36.52 5.77
C SER A 33 -6.34 -37.84 5.12
N PRO A 34 -7.22 -38.85 4.95
CA PRO A 34 -6.89 -40.06 4.22
C PRO A 34 -6.21 -39.70 2.89
N GLN A 35 -4.97 -40.14 2.71
CA GLN A 35 -4.26 -39.86 1.47
C GLN A 35 -4.98 -40.62 0.36
N VAL A 36 -5.52 -39.89 -0.61
CA VAL A 36 -5.96 -40.48 -1.86
C VAL A 36 -4.68 -40.86 -2.62
N ASP A 37 -4.39 -42.16 -2.71
CA ASP A 37 -3.23 -42.71 -3.44
C ASP A 37 -3.35 -42.56 -4.97
N ALA A 38 -4.33 -41.79 -5.45
CA ALA A 38 -4.48 -41.48 -6.86
C ALA A 38 -3.99 -40.06 -7.11
N HIS A 39 -2.80 -39.93 -7.68
CA HIS A 39 -2.40 -38.69 -8.34
C HIS A 39 -3.38 -38.47 -9.51
N PRO A 40 -4.21 -37.41 -9.52
CA PRO A 40 -4.96 -37.09 -10.71
C PRO A 40 -3.96 -36.80 -11.83
N SER A 41 -4.16 -37.40 -13.01
CA SER A 41 -3.37 -37.07 -14.19
C SER A 41 -3.66 -35.61 -14.54
N MET A 42 -2.70 -34.72 -14.28
CA MET A 42 -2.84 -33.30 -14.60
C MET A 42 -2.60 -33.10 -16.10
N GLU A 43 -3.55 -32.49 -16.80
CA GLU A 43 -3.36 -32.04 -18.17
C GLU A 43 -2.53 -30.74 -18.18
N PRO A 44 -1.59 -30.59 -19.13
CA PRO A 44 -0.83 -29.35 -19.27
C PRO A 44 -1.74 -28.21 -19.73
N ILE A 45 -1.68 -27.07 -19.02
CA ILE A 45 -2.40 -25.85 -19.39
C ILE A 45 -1.61 -25.18 -20.52
N ALA A 46 -2.27 -24.91 -21.65
CA ALA A 46 -1.67 -24.17 -22.75
C ALA A 46 -1.53 -22.68 -22.39
N GLU A 47 -0.35 -22.10 -22.61
CA GLU A 47 -0.11 -20.67 -22.41
C GLU A 47 -0.77 -19.86 -23.54
N GLU A 48 -1.68 -18.96 -23.19
CA GLU A 48 -2.23 -17.95 -24.10
C GLU A 48 -1.44 -16.64 -23.92
N ASN A 49 -0.82 -16.17 -25.00
CA ASN A 49 -0.14 -14.87 -25.03
C ASN A 49 -1.18 -13.76 -25.24
N ILE A 50 -1.80 -13.29 -24.17
CA ILE A 50 -2.68 -12.13 -24.19
C ILE A 50 -1.83 -10.86 -24.22
N GLU A 51 -1.99 -10.05 -25.28
CA GLU A 51 -1.33 -8.76 -25.40
C GLU A 51 -1.94 -7.78 -24.38
N MET A 52 -1.10 -7.26 -23.48
CA MET A 52 -1.49 -6.27 -22.48
C MET A 52 -1.90 -4.97 -23.20
N PRO A 53 -3.10 -4.42 -22.97
CA PRO A 53 -3.46 -3.14 -23.56
C PRO A 53 -2.48 -2.05 -23.11
N GLU A 54 -1.97 -1.27 -24.06
CA GLU A 54 -1.16 -0.09 -23.77
C GLU A 54 -2.00 0.88 -22.93
N ALA A 55 -1.45 1.31 -21.80
CA ALA A 55 -2.10 2.30 -20.95
C ALA A 55 -2.33 3.59 -21.76
N GLU A 56 -3.59 4.02 -21.82
CA GLU A 56 -4.02 5.15 -22.64
C GLU A 56 -3.19 6.41 -22.32
N THR A 57 -2.40 6.86 -23.30
CA THR A 57 -1.48 7.97 -23.10
C THR A 57 -2.19 9.33 -23.26
N ASP A 58 -2.29 10.02 -22.13
CA ASP A 58 -1.46 11.20 -21.83
C ASP A 58 -1.87 12.59 -22.36
N VAL A 59 -3.02 12.79 -23.03
CA VAL A 59 -3.43 14.18 -23.36
C VAL A 59 -3.73 15.00 -22.09
N ALA A 60 -4.47 14.43 -21.13
CA ALA A 60 -4.73 15.10 -19.85
C ALA A 60 -3.46 15.26 -18.99
N SER A 61 -2.45 14.45 -19.24
CA SER A 61 -1.23 14.40 -18.44
C SER A 61 -0.21 15.45 -18.86
N SER A 62 -0.04 15.69 -20.17
CA SER A 62 0.78 16.80 -20.68
C SER A 62 0.33 18.17 -20.14
N TYR A 63 -0.98 18.46 -20.14
CA TYR A 63 -1.52 19.68 -19.51
C TYR A 63 -1.23 19.73 -18.01
N SER A 64 -1.22 18.58 -17.34
CA SER A 64 -1.00 18.48 -15.90
C SER A 64 0.45 18.76 -15.48
N LEU A 65 1.45 18.44 -16.30
CA LEU A 65 2.85 18.69 -15.97
C LEU A 65 3.22 20.18 -16.16
N SER A 66 2.57 20.84 -17.12
CA SER A 66 2.84 22.24 -17.46
C SER A 66 2.53 23.21 -16.30
N TRP A 67 1.47 22.95 -15.53
CA TRP A 67 1.07 23.85 -14.45
C TRP A 67 1.93 23.68 -13.19
N ILE A 68 2.35 22.45 -12.84
CA ILE A 68 3.29 22.20 -11.72
C ILE A 68 4.59 22.95 -11.98
N SER A 69 5.11 22.84 -13.21
CA SER A 69 6.32 23.56 -13.64
C SER A 69 6.12 25.08 -13.58
N SER A 70 4.96 25.59 -14.00
CA SER A 70 4.64 27.02 -13.95
C SER A 70 4.58 27.56 -12.51
N ILE A 71 4.00 26.79 -11.59
CA ILE A 71 3.94 27.14 -10.17
C ILE A 71 5.35 27.18 -9.59
N LEU A 72 6.17 26.17 -9.86
CA LEU A 72 7.55 26.08 -9.36
C LEU A 72 8.50 27.12 -9.96
N GLN A 73 8.28 27.54 -11.20
CA GLN A 73 9.02 28.66 -11.80
C GLN A 73 8.69 29.99 -11.10
N ARG A 74 7.45 30.15 -10.62
CA ARG A 74 7.02 31.34 -9.89
C ARG A 74 7.40 31.27 -8.41
N LEU A 75 7.37 30.08 -7.83
CA LEU A 75 7.61 29.80 -6.42
C LEU A 75 8.76 28.81 -6.31
N GLU A 76 9.92 29.30 -5.89
CA GLU A 76 11.17 28.52 -5.79
C GLU A 76 11.01 27.23 -4.95
N VAL A 77 10.10 27.26 -3.98
CA VAL A 77 9.78 26.15 -3.08
C VAL A 77 8.27 26.12 -2.86
N VAL A 78 7.68 24.93 -3.00
CA VAL A 78 6.25 24.71 -2.73
C VAL A 78 6.04 23.41 -1.97
N THR A 79 4.89 23.28 -1.34
CA THR A 79 4.44 22.02 -0.73
C THR A 79 3.48 21.29 -1.65
N PHE A 80 3.35 19.97 -1.49
CA PHE A 80 2.48 19.17 -2.37
C PHE A 80 1.00 19.57 -2.28
N ASP A 81 0.49 19.97 -1.11
CA ASP A 81 -0.88 20.47 -0.96
C ASP A 81 -1.11 21.76 -1.79
N SER A 82 -0.11 22.64 -1.89
CA SER A 82 -0.22 23.89 -2.63
C SER A 82 -0.22 23.72 -4.15
N VAL A 83 0.23 22.56 -4.64
CA VAL A 83 0.07 22.22 -6.06
C VAL A 83 -1.33 21.65 -6.31
N LEU A 84 -1.97 21.00 -5.34
CA LEU A 84 -3.30 20.45 -5.56
C LEU A 84 -4.34 21.56 -5.85
N PRO A 85 -5.32 21.30 -6.73
CA PRO A 85 -6.45 22.20 -6.87
C PRO A 85 -7.24 22.30 -5.54
N PRO A 86 -7.92 23.42 -5.27
CA PRO A 86 -8.58 23.69 -3.97
C PRO A 86 -9.58 22.62 -3.49
N GLU A 87 -10.11 21.82 -4.42
CA GLU A 87 -11.13 20.80 -4.19
C GLU A 87 -10.66 19.42 -4.70
N ALA A 88 -9.34 19.15 -4.64
CA ALA A 88 -8.77 17.89 -5.09
C ALA A 88 -9.36 16.70 -4.31
N ASP A 89 -9.99 15.78 -5.04
CA ASP A 89 -10.39 14.50 -4.49
C ASP A 89 -9.21 13.53 -4.39
N ARG A 90 -9.46 12.35 -3.79
CA ARG A 90 -8.43 11.31 -3.63
C ARG A 90 -7.79 10.89 -4.95
N SER A 91 -8.58 10.83 -6.03
CA SER A 91 -8.08 10.43 -7.35
C SER A 91 -7.13 11.49 -7.90
N THR A 92 -7.53 12.75 -7.83
CA THR A 92 -6.76 13.91 -8.26
C THR A 92 -5.45 14.00 -7.49
N ALA A 93 -5.48 13.82 -6.17
CA ALA A 93 -4.28 13.81 -5.34
C ALA A 93 -3.33 12.66 -5.73
N ALA A 94 -3.85 11.45 -5.93
CA ALA A 94 -3.05 10.29 -6.32
C ALA A 94 -2.40 10.48 -7.71
N GLN A 95 -3.17 10.96 -8.69
CA GLN A 95 -2.66 11.24 -10.03
C GLN A 95 -1.62 12.35 -10.05
N THR A 96 -1.82 13.40 -9.25
CA THR A 96 -0.85 14.50 -9.13
C THR A 96 0.44 14.02 -8.46
N LEU A 97 0.33 13.18 -7.43
CA LEU A 97 1.49 12.57 -6.78
C LEU A 97 2.25 11.66 -7.74
N TYR A 98 1.55 10.85 -8.52
CA TYR A 98 2.16 9.98 -9.53
C TYR A 98 2.97 10.79 -10.55
N LYS A 99 2.41 11.87 -11.08
CA LYS A 99 3.11 12.79 -11.99
C LYS A 99 4.32 13.47 -11.35
N LEU A 100 4.20 13.86 -10.09
CA LEU A 100 5.34 14.40 -9.34
C LEU A 100 6.49 13.37 -9.28
N LEU A 101 6.17 12.09 -9.03
CA LEU A 101 7.15 11.00 -9.02
C LEU A 101 7.82 10.80 -10.38
N GLU A 102 7.08 10.93 -11.49
CA GLU A 102 7.64 10.90 -12.84
C GLU A 102 8.63 12.06 -13.08
N MET A 103 8.31 13.26 -12.61
CA MET A 103 9.24 14.41 -12.74
C MET A 103 10.49 14.26 -11.86
N LEU A 104 10.35 13.67 -10.67
CA LEU A 104 11.45 13.36 -9.77
C LEU A 104 12.37 12.28 -10.35
N SER A 105 11.80 11.24 -10.97
CA SER A 105 12.58 10.19 -11.64
C SER A 105 13.32 10.73 -12.87
N ALA A 106 12.72 11.69 -13.58
CA ALA A 106 13.37 12.44 -14.65
C ALA A 106 14.39 13.49 -14.17
N HIS A 107 14.61 13.62 -12.85
CA HIS A 107 15.50 14.59 -12.21
C HIS A 107 15.19 16.05 -12.55
N GLN A 108 13.95 16.37 -12.91
CA GLN A 108 13.53 17.76 -13.18
C GLN A 108 13.26 18.50 -11.87
N LEU A 109 12.88 17.76 -10.82
CA LEU A 109 12.53 18.27 -9.50
C LEU A 109 13.36 17.58 -8.42
N THR A 110 13.32 18.16 -7.22
CA THR A 110 13.72 17.50 -5.98
C THR A 110 12.58 17.59 -4.97
N ALA A 111 12.44 16.58 -4.12
CA ALA A 111 11.43 16.54 -3.09
C ALA A 111 12.02 16.06 -1.76
N HIS A 112 11.47 16.55 -0.65
CA HIS A 112 11.90 16.22 0.70
C HIS A 112 10.69 16.10 1.63
N GLN A 113 10.69 15.05 2.46
CA GLN A 113 9.68 14.81 3.51
C GLN A 113 10.42 14.38 4.77
N THR A 114 10.22 15.08 5.88
CA THR A 114 10.93 14.84 7.15
C THR A 114 10.28 13.77 8.01
N ASP A 115 8.95 13.77 8.04
CA ASP A 115 8.15 12.97 8.94
C ASP A 115 7.19 12.07 8.16
N PRO A 116 6.85 10.87 8.65
CA PRO A 116 5.85 10.03 8.01
C PRO A 116 4.53 10.79 7.84
N TYR A 117 4.03 10.83 6.61
CA TYR A 117 2.82 11.58 6.23
C TYR A 117 2.88 13.10 6.47
N GLY A 118 4.08 13.65 6.69
CA GLY A 118 4.31 15.09 6.75
C GLY A 118 4.29 15.75 5.37
N ASP A 119 4.48 17.07 5.34
CA ASP A 119 4.48 17.82 4.10
C ASP A 119 5.62 17.37 3.16
N ILE A 120 5.27 17.24 1.88
CA ILE A 120 6.25 16.99 0.82
C ILE A 120 6.65 18.35 0.25
N ILE A 121 7.89 18.76 0.51
CA ILE A 121 8.48 20.01 0.02
C ILE A 121 9.11 19.73 -1.35
N ILE A 122 8.73 20.51 -2.36
CA ILE A 122 9.12 20.34 -3.77
C ILE A 122 9.92 21.57 -4.23
N ARG A 123 10.99 21.32 -5.00
CA ARG A 123 11.88 22.36 -5.56
C ARG A 123 12.27 22.00 -6.98
N LEU A 124 12.63 23.00 -7.79
CA LEU A 124 13.30 22.76 -9.07
C LEU A 124 14.65 22.09 -8.84
N ALA A 125 15.01 21.14 -9.69
CA ALA A 125 16.37 20.59 -9.69
C ALA A 125 17.36 21.66 -10.17
N ALA A 126 18.56 21.68 -9.58
CA ALA A 126 19.63 22.53 -10.07
C ALA A 126 19.98 22.13 -11.52
N PRO A 127 20.26 23.10 -12.41
CA PRO A 127 20.70 22.78 -13.77
C PRO A 127 21.99 21.95 -13.70
N ARG A 128 21.98 20.82 -14.40
CA ARG A 128 23.18 20.00 -14.55
C ARG A 128 24.18 20.80 -15.38
N VAL A 129 25.31 21.14 -14.77
CA VAL A 129 26.46 21.70 -15.48
C VAL A 129 27.28 20.50 -15.94
N ASP A 130 27.14 20.14 -17.22
CA ASP A 130 27.98 19.14 -17.88
C ASP A 130 29.33 19.75 -18.33
#